data_AF-A0A6S5K654-F1
#
_entry.id   AF-A0A6S5K654-F1
#
_cell.length_a   1.000
_cell.length_b   1.000
_cell.length_c   1.000
_cell.angle_alpha   90.00
_cell.angle_beta   90.00
_cell.angle_gamma   90.00
#
_symmetry.space_group_name_H-M   'P 1'
#
loop_
_entity.id
_entity.type
_entity.pdbx_description
1 polymer ?
#
loop_
_entity_poly.entity_id
_entity_poly.type
_entity_poly.pdbx_seq_one_letter_code
_entity_poly.pdbx_strand_id
1 'polypeptide(L)'
;MTKSVITEALRPIELHQVDRLALSQKLEAALTRVTRKLDKNIVAFGDKFPGEACEKGVWPRTDNVEWTTSFWPGQLWLAWEMTGKAHYRDAAERYLPSFARRIEQRIDTATHDLGFLYSLSLHQRLAPHRQLSRSPVGAAGSRAPDGAF
;
A
#
# COMPACT_ATOMS: atom_id res chain seq x y z
N MET A 1 -23.52 21.00 20.05
CA MET A 1 -24.33 20.02 20.81
C MET A 1 -23.93 18.62 20.37
N THR A 2 -23.13 17.91 21.15
CA THR A 2 -22.85 16.49 20.92
C THR A 2 -24.09 15.71 21.34
N LYS A 3 -24.69 14.97 20.39
CA LYS A 3 -25.80 14.06 20.69
C LYS A 3 -25.34 13.04 21.74
N SER A 4 -26.20 12.69 22.68
CA SER A 4 -25.94 11.62 23.66
C SER A 4 -25.66 10.32 22.90
N VAL A 5 -24.47 9.76 23.08
CA VAL A 5 -24.08 8.46 22.51
C VAL A 5 -24.16 7.44 23.62
N ILE A 6 -24.99 6.42 23.44
CA ILE A 6 -25.06 5.28 24.35
C ILE A 6 -23.92 4.34 24.00
N THR A 7 -23.11 3.97 24.99
CA THR A 7 -22.03 2.99 24.84
C THR A 7 -22.50 1.66 25.43
N GLU A 8 -22.82 0.70 24.56
CA GLU A 8 -23.16 -0.65 24.99
C GLU A 8 -21.89 -1.44 25.30
N ALA A 9 -21.91 -2.22 26.39
CA ALA A 9 -20.81 -3.11 26.71
C ALA A 9 -20.72 -4.23 25.67
N LEU A 10 -19.51 -4.50 25.17
CA LEU A 10 -19.26 -5.68 24.35
C LEU A 10 -19.63 -6.94 25.14
N ARG A 11 -20.35 -7.87 24.50
CA ARG A 11 -20.67 -9.16 25.13
C ARG A 11 -19.36 -9.86 25.51
N PRO A 12 -19.27 -10.51 26.69
CA PRO A 12 -18.11 -11.30 27.05
C PRO A 12 -17.97 -12.43 26.02
N ILE A 13 -16.85 -12.42 25.29
CA ILE A 13 -16.45 -13.51 24.40
C ILE A 13 -15.21 -14.12 25.00
N GLU A 14 -15.19 -15.44 25.18
CA GLU A 14 -13.97 -16.16 25.54
C GLU A 14 -13.01 -16.15 24.35
N LEU A 15 -12.00 -15.28 24.41
CA LEU A 15 -10.94 -15.27 23.43
C LEU A 15 -10.03 -16.48 23.68
N HIS A 16 -10.02 -17.41 22.72
CA HIS A 16 -9.10 -18.54 22.76
C HIS A 16 -7.65 -18.05 22.68
N GLN A 17 -6.74 -18.75 23.35
CA GLN A 17 -5.32 -18.44 23.31
C GLN A 17 -4.82 -18.54 21.86
N VAL A 18 -4.28 -17.45 21.32
CA VAL A 18 -3.82 -17.40 19.93
C VAL A 18 -2.50 -18.14 19.81
N ASP A 19 -2.48 -19.22 19.05
CA ASP A 19 -1.25 -19.81 18.56
C ASP A 19 -0.58 -18.84 17.58
N ARG A 20 0.47 -18.18 18.05
CA ARG A 20 1.22 -17.17 17.28
C ARG A 20 1.93 -17.78 16.06
N LEU A 21 2.37 -19.04 16.16
CA LEU A 21 3.04 -19.72 15.06
C LEU A 21 2.04 -20.05 13.95
N ALA A 22 0.90 -20.65 14.32
CA ALA A 22 -0.16 -20.94 13.36
C ALA A 22 -0.72 -19.65 12.72
N LEU A 23 -0.81 -18.56 13.48
CA LEU A 23 -1.20 -17.26 12.94
C LEU A 23 -0.18 -16.73 11.92
N SER A 24 1.12 -16.74 12.25
CA SER A 24 2.18 -16.30 11.35
C SER A 24 2.16 -17.10 10.04
N GLN A 25 2.03 -18.43 10.10
CA GLN A 25 1.94 -19.28 8.91
C GLN A 25 0.72 -18.95 8.05
N LYS A 26 -0.43 -18.67 8.66
CA LYS A 26 -1.64 -18.24 7.93
C LYS A 26 -1.44 -16.89 7.23
N LEU A 27 -0.77 -15.94 7.89
CA LEU A 27 -0.46 -14.63 7.32
C LEU A 27 0.48 -14.74 6.12
N GLU A 28 1.54 -15.54 6.22
CA GLU A 28 2.46 -15.79 5.11
C GLU A 28 1.77 -16.46 3.91
N ALA A 29 0.90 -17.45 4.17
CA ALA A 29 0.12 -18.10 3.13
C ALA A 29 -0.89 -17.14 2.48
N ALA A 30 -1.47 -16.22 3.25
CA ALA A 30 -2.35 -15.18 2.72
C ALA A 30 -1.57 -14.17 1.86
N LEU A 31 -0.42 -13.68 2.33
CA LEU A 31 0.44 -12.76 1.61
C LEU A 31 0.90 -13.35 0.27
N THR A 32 1.34 -14.62 0.28
CA THR A 32 1.72 -15.34 -0.94
C THR A 32 0.57 -15.44 -1.95
N ARG A 33 -0.65 -15.64 -1.47
CA ARG A 33 -1.84 -15.74 -2.33
C ARG A 33 -2.23 -14.39 -2.92
N VAL A 34 -2.18 -13.33 -2.11
CA VAL A 34 -2.53 -11.96 -2.52
C VAL A 34 -1.51 -11.45 -3.53
N THR A 35 -0.22 -11.55 -3.23
CA THR A 35 0.87 -11.12 -4.14
C THR A 35 0.77 -11.78 -5.51
N ARG A 36 0.50 -13.09 -5.57
CA ARG A 36 0.26 -13.81 -6.84
C ARG A 36 -0.91 -13.24 -7.64
N LYS A 37 -1.98 -12.79 -6.97
CA LYS A 37 -3.11 -12.13 -7.65
C LYS A 37 -2.72 -10.73 -8.11
N LEU A 38 -2.00 -9.97 -7.30
CA LEU A 38 -1.51 -8.65 -7.67
C LEU A 38 -0.60 -8.73 -8.89
N ASP A 39 0.32 -9.69 -8.96
CA ASP A 39 1.23 -9.86 -10.10
C ASP A 39 0.44 -10.10 -11.41
N LYS A 40 -0.60 -10.95 -11.36
CA LYS A 40 -1.49 -11.17 -12.51
C LYS A 40 -2.25 -9.90 -12.87
N ASN A 41 -2.75 -9.17 -11.88
CA ASN A 41 -3.53 -7.96 -12.09
C ASN A 41 -2.68 -6.79 -12.60
N ILE A 42 -1.41 -6.68 -12.20
CA ILE A 42 -0.47 -5.69 -12.76
C ILE A 42 -0.35 -5.85 -14.28
N VAL A 43 -0.26 -7.10 -14.75
CA VAL A 43 -0.23 -7.39 -16.20
C VAL A 43 -1.61 -7.16 -16.81
N ALA A 44 -2.68 -7.61 -16.16
CA ALA A 44 -4.03 -7.55 -16.71
C ALA A 44 -4.59 -6.12 -16.80
N PHE A 45 -4.24 -5.22 -15.89
CA PHE A 45 -4.75 -3.84 -15.90
C PHE A 45 -3.85 -2.90 -16.68
N GLY A 46 -2.54 -3.14 -16.75
CA GLY A 46 -1.60 -2.27 -17.47
C GLY A 46 -1.65 -0.84 -16.91
N ASP A 47 -2.16 0.09 -17.72
CA ASP A 47 -2.32 1.52 -17.37
C ASP A 47 -3.78 1.90 -17.04
N LYS A 48 -4.69 0.92 -17.01
CA LYS A 48 -6.10 1.09 -16.65
C LYS A 48 -6.34 0.77 -15.17
N PHE A 49 -7.51 1.14 -14.69
CA PHE A 49 -7.97 0.91 -13.31
C PHE A 49 -9.02 -0.21 -13.27
N PRO A 50 -9.12 -0.95 -12.17
CA PRO A 50 -10.29 -1.79 -11.93
C PRO A 50 -11.51 -0.91 -11.66
N GLY A 51 -12.67 -1.27 -12.23
CA GLY A 51 -13.95 -0.67 -11.85
C GLY A 51 -14.33 -0.95 -10.39
N GLU A 52 -15.41 -0.33 -9.93
CA GLU A 52 -15.93 -0.37 -8.57
C GLU A 52 -16.46 -1.74 -8.14
N ALA A 53 -16.93 -2.56 -9.10
CA ALA A 53 -17.41 -3.90 -8.84
C ALA A 53 -16.98 -4.89 -9.93
N CYS A 54 -16.85 -6.16 -9.55
CA CYS A 54 -16.64 -7.24 -10.50
C CYS A 54 -17.92 -7.51 -11.31
N GLU A 55 -17.77 -7.68 -12.61
CA GLU A 55 -18.79 -8.23 -13.48
C GLU A 55 -18.42 -9.67 -13.80
N LYS A 56 -19.28 -10.63 -13.41
CA LYS A 56 -19.04 -12.07 -13.65
C LYS A 56 -17.67 -12.57 -13.13
N GLY A 57 -17.20 -11.98 -12.02
CA GLY A 57 -15.93 -12.32 -11.38
C GLY A 57 -14.69 -11.68 -12.00
N VAL A 58 -14.84 -10.78 -12.97
CA VAL A 58 -13.75 -10.03 -13.60
C VAL A 58 -13.95 -8.54 -13.37
N TRP A 59 -12.86 -7.84 -13.05
CA TRP A 59 -12.88 -6.39 -12.92
C TRP A 59 -12.91 -5.76 -14.31
N PRO A 60 -13.92 -4.93 -14.64
CA PRO A 60 -13.88 -4.13 -15.84
C PRO A 60 -12.70 -3.15 -15.76
N ARG A 61 -12.11 -2.83 -16.91
CA ARG A 61 -10.99 -1.88 -17.02
C ARG A 61 -11.54 -0.50 -17.31
N THR A 62 -11.34 0.42 -16.40
CA THR A 62 -11.81 1.80 -16.48
C THR A 62 -10.65 2.77 -16.62
N ASP A 63 -10.97 3.99 -17.04
CA ASP A 63 -10.06 5.12 -16.93
C ASP A 63 -9.97 5.64 -15.48
N ASN A 64 -9.16 6.66 -15.23
CA ASN A 64 -9.08 7.29 -13.91
C ASN A 64 -10.29 8.17 -13.62
N VAL A 65 -11.46 7.54 -13.57
CA VAL A 65 -12.77 8.11 -13.30
C VAL A 65 -13.36 7.31 -12.13
N GLU A 66 -14.20 7.94 -11.30
CA GLU A 66 -14.72 7.38 -10.05
C GLU A 66 -13.75 7.44 -8.85
N TRP A 67 -14.33 7.28 -7.66
CA TRP A 67 -13.67 7.41 -6.36
C TRP A 67 -12.81 6.21 -5.95
N THR A 68 -13.00 5.04 -6.59
CA THR A 68 -12.35 3.77 -6.20
C THR A 68 -10.98 3.54 -6.84
N THR A 69 -10.62 4.34 -7.84
CA THR A 69 -9.41 4.17 -8.66
C THR A 69 -8.11 4.18 -7.85
N SER A 70 -8.07 4.85 -6.69
CA SER A 70 -6.88 4.91 -5.83
C SER A 70 -6.61 3.66 -5.00
N PHE A 71 -7.62 2.79 -4.81
CA PHE A 71 -7.44 1.54 -4.06
C PHE A 71 -6.48 0.59 -4.78
N TRP A 72 -6.41 0.65 -6.11
CA TRP A 72 -5.50 -0.18 -6.89
C TRP A 72 -4.03 0.16 -6.64
N PRO A 73 -3.53 1.39 -6.93
CA PRO A 73 -2.16 1.76 -6.61
C PRO A 73 -1.87 1.69 -5.11
N GLY A 74 -2.87 1.94 -4.24
CA GLY A 74 -2.72 1.75 -2.79
C GLY A 74 -2.39 0.30 -2.40
N GLN A 75 -3.03 -0.70 -3.02
CA GLN A 75 -2.68 -2.11 -2.82
C GLN A 75 -1.25 -2.43 -3.28
N LEU A 76 -0.78 -1.80 -4.35
CA LEU A 76 0.58 -1.98 -4.86
C LEU A 76 1.61 -1.37 -3.90
N TRP A 77 1.34 -0.19 -3.33
CA TRP A 77 2.18 0.39 -2.28
C TRP A 77 2.27 -0.50 -1.04
N LEU A 78 1.13 -1.03 -0.56
CA LEU A 78 1.13 -1.97 0.56
C LEU A 78 1.92 -3.25 0.24
N ALA A 79 1.77 -3.79 -0.98
CA ALA A 79 2.54 -4.96 -1.40
C ALA A 79 4.04 -4.68 -1.43
N TRP A 80 4.46 -3.48 -1.84
CA TRP A 80 5.85 -3.05 -1.77
C TRP A 80 6.34 -2.95 -0.32
N GLU A 81 5.58 -2.31 0.58
CA GLU A 81 5.96 -2.19 2.00
C GLU A 81 6.07 -3.55 2.70
N MET A 82 5.16 -4.47 2.39
CA MET A 82 5.12 -5.81 2.99
C MET A 82 6.21 -6.74 2.45
N THR A 83 6.61 -6.60 1.19
CA THR A 83 7.51 -7.56 0.52
C THR A 83 8.89 -7.01 0.19
N GLY A 84 9.05 -5.68 0.15
CA GLY A 84 10.25 -4.99 -0.31
C GLY A 84 10.52 -5.08 -1.82
N LYS A 85 9.64 -5.72 -2.61
CA LYS A 85 9.89 -5.96 -4.04
C LYS A 85 9.64 -4.72 -4.90
N ALA A 86 10.67 -4.25 -5.59
CA ALA A 86 10.63 -3.00 -6.36
C ALA A 86 9.54 -2.95 -7.44
N HIS A 87 9.20 -4.09 -8.08
CA HIS A 87 8.23 -4.11 -9.17
C HIS A 87 6.83 -3.63 -8.75
N TYR A 88 6.44 -3.78 -7.48
CA TYR A 88 5.18 -3.25 -6.97
C TYR A 88 5.19 -1.72 -6.89
N ARG A 89 6.32 -1.15 -6.42
CA ARG A 89 6.52 0.29 -6.42
C ARG A 89 6.52 0.85 -7.84
N ASP A 90 7.27 0.23 -8.74
CA ASP A 90 7.34 0.66 -10.15
C ASP A 90 5.95 0.62 -10.79
N ALA A 91 5.18 -0.44 -10.54
CA ALA A 91 3.81 -0.56 -11.02
C ALA A 91 2.88 0.52 -10.44
N ALA A 92 3.02 0.87 -9.16
CA ALA A 92 2.24 1.94 -8.52
C ALA A 92 2.60 3.32 -9.09
N GLU A 93 3.89 3.60 -9.29
CA GLU A 93 4.39 4.88 -9.80
C GLU A 93 3.89 5.20 -11.22
N ARG A 94 3.62 4.18 -12.06
CA ARG A 94 3.03 4.37 -13.40
C ARG A 94 1.68 5.09 -13.38
N TYR A 95 0.92 5.02 -12.29
CA TYR A 95 -0.38 5.66 -12.17
C TYR A 95 -0.28 7.13 -11.73
N LEU A 96 0.87 7.59 -11.19
CA LEU A 96 1.05 8.95 -10.69
C LEU A 96 0.75 10.03 -11.75
N PRO A 97 1.22 9.93 -13.00
CA PRO A 97 0.90 10.92 -14.03
C PRO A 97 -0.61 11.01 -14.32
N SER A 98 -1.33 9.90 -14.20
CA SER A 98 -2.78 9.86 -14.40
C SER A 98 -3.52 10.62 -13.30
N PHE A 99 -3.12 10.41 -12.03
CA PHE A 99 -3.67 11.17 -10.90
C PHE A 99 -3.28 12.66 -10.93
N ALA A 100 -2.04 12.98 -11.35
CA ALA A 100 -1.62 14.37 -11.52
C ALA A 100 -2.49 15.10 -12.56
N ARG A 101 -2.70 14.48 -13.73
CA ARG A 101 -3.59 15.00 -14.76
C ARG A 101 -5.02 15.18 -14.25
N ARG A 102 -5.54 14.23 -13.47
CA ARG A 102 -6.90 14.29 -12.89
C ARG A 102 -7.08 15.53 -12.01
N ILE A 103 -6.12 15.86 -11.16
CA ILE A 103 -6.14 17.11 -10.36
C ILE A 103 -6.06 18.33 -11.27
N GLU A 104 -5.04 18.38 -12.13
CA GLU A 104 -4.75 19.57 -12.96
C GLU A 104 -5.93 19.94 -13.86
N GLN A 105 -6.58 18.94 -14.44
CA GLN A 105 -7.72 19.12 -15.34
C GLN A 105 -9.07 19.13 -14.62
N ARG A 106 -9.09 19.00 -13.28
CA ARG A 106 -10.31 18.92 -12.44
C ARG A 106 -11.31 17.87 -12.93
N ILE A 107 -10.81 16.73 -13.40
CA ILE A 107 -11.64 15.64 -13.90
C ILE A 107 -12.20 14.90 -12.69
N ASP A 108 -13.52 14.97 -12.51
CA ASP A 108 -14.22 14.25 -11.45
C ASP A 108 -13.63 14.54 -10.04
N THR A 109 -13.30 15.81 -9.80
CA THR A 109 -12.76 16.31 -8.52
C THR A 109 -13.79 17.04 -7.66
N ALA A 110 -15.04 17.14 -8.13
CA ALA A 110 -16.15 17.74 -7.40
C ALA A 110 -16.82 16.73 -6.45
N THR A 111 -16.01 15.93 -5.75
CA THR A 111 -16.45 14.95 -4.75
C THR A 111 -15.73 15.18 -3.43
N HIS A 112 -16.34 14.75 -2.33
CA HIS A 112 -15.71 14.72 -1.01
C HIS A 112 -14.68 13.57 -0.87
N ASP A 113 -14.62 12.65 -1.84
CA ASP A 113 -13.74 11.47 -1.83
C ASP A 113 -12.29 11.74 -2.23
N LEU A 114 -11.90 13.02 -2.36
CA LEU A 114 -10.51 13.41 -2.65
C LEU A 114 -9.52 12.82 -1.62
N GLY A 115 -9.95 12.66 -0.36
CA GLY A 115 -9.15 12.01 0.68
C GLY A 115 -8.79 10.56 0.34
N PHE A 116 -9.74 9.76 -0.15
CA PHE A 116 -9.48 8.39 -0.59
C PHE A 116 -8.62 8.36 -1.86
N LEU A 117 -8.89 9.26 -2.80
CA LEU A 117 -8.19 9.30 -4.07
C LEU A 117 -6.69 9.59 -3.93
N TYR A 118 -6.30 10.53 -3.07
CA TYR A 118 -4.91 11.00 -3.00
C TYR A 118 -4.10 10.43 -1.83
N SER A 119 -4.73 10.06 -0.72
CA SER A 119 -3.99 9.45 0.41
C SER A 119 -3.45 8.06 0.07
N LEU A 120 -4.16 7.32 -0.80
CA LEU A 120 -3.79 5.96 -1.18
C LEU A 120 -2.93 5.91 -2.46
N SER A 121 -3.07 6.89 -3.35
CA SER A 121 -2.26 6.94 -4.60
C SER A 121 -0.90 7.61 -4.40
N LEU A 122 -0.79 8.60 -3.50
CA LEU A 122 0.41 9.41 -3.29
C LEU A 122 1.22 9.03 -2.04
N HIS A 123 0.93 7.89 -1.40
CA HIS A 123 1.39 7.53 -0.05
C HIS A 123 2.88 7.80 0.22
N GLN A 124 3.74 7.59 -0.77
CA GLN A 124 5.19 7.80 -0.65
C GLN A 124 5.71 9.19 -1.05
N ARG A 125 4.95 10.00 -1.78
CA ARG A 125 5.39 11.36 -2.16
C ARG A 125 5.19 12.37 -1.02
N LEU A 126 4.36 12.04 -0.04
CA LEU A 126 4.12 12.83 1.17
C LEU A 126 4.85 12.29 2.41
N ALA A 127 5.69 11.25 2.29
CA ALA A 127 6.65 10.85 3.32
C ALA A 127 7.99 11.52 2.99
N PRO A 128 8.25 12.76 3.46
CA PRO A 128 9.54 13.38 3.19
C PRO A 128 10.57 12.62 4.02
N HIS A 129 11.68 12.22 3.40
CA HIS A 129 12.86 11.72 4.12
C HIS A 129 12.66 10.48 5.01
N ARG A 130 12.67 9.29 4.40
CA ARG A 130 13.32 8.14 5.06
C ARG A 130 14.49 7.69 4.21
N GLN A 131 15.60 8.40 4.42
CA GLN A 131 16.88 8.14 3.77
C GLN A 131 17.25 6.66 3.83
N LEU A 132 17.66 6.15 2.67
CA LEU A 132 18.61 5.07 2.50
C LEU A 132 19.76 5.23 3.51
N SER A 133 19.85 4.37 4.52
CA SER A 133 21.12 4.04 5.15
C SER A 133 21.04 2.73 5.93
N ARG A 134 21.09 1.59 5.22
CA ARG A 134 21.66 0.34 5.78
C ARG A 134 22.37 -0.45 4.68
N SER A 135 23.63 -0.10 4.41
CA SER A 135 24.62 -1.11 4.04
C SER A 135 25.35 -1.54 5.32
N PRO A 136 25.36 -2.83 5.69
CA PRO A 136 26.28 -3.34 6.69
C PRO A 136 27.46 -3.98 5.96
N VAL A 137 28.57 -3.26 5.79
CA VAL A 137 29.86 -3.86 5.46
C VAL A 137 30.94 -3.19 6.30
N GLY A 138 31.59 -4.00 7.15
CA GLY A 138 32.93 -3.74 7.64
C GLY A 138 33.06 -3.20 9.07
N ALA A 139 32.73 -4.01 10.07
CA ALA A 139 33.29 -3.87 11.41
C ALA A 139 34.21 -5.07 11.70
N ALA A 140 35.51 -4.87 11.53
CA ALA A 140 36.63 -5.58 12.17
C ALA A 140 37.90 -4.84 11.71
N GLY A 141 38.73 -4.16 12.51
CA GLY A 141 38.90 -4.14 13.96
C GLY A 141 40.33 -4.56 14.30
N SER A 142 41.26 -3.61 14.53
CA SER A 142 42.37 -3.76 15.49
C SER A 142 43.26 -2.50 15.62
N ARG A 143 43.20 -1.87 16.80
CA ARG A 143 44.27 -1.26 17.64
C ARG A 143 45.43 -0.45 17.00
N ALA A 144 45.35 0.88 17.16
CA ALA A 144 46.17 1.82 17.97
C ALA A 144 47.75 1.75 17.97
N PRO A 145 48.44 2.77 18.51
CA PRO A 145 49.04 3.92 17.82
C PRO A 145 50.59 3.94 17.94
N ASP A 146 51.28 4.77 17.15
CA ASP A 146 52.62 5.36 17.38
C ASP A 146 52.89 6.22 16.13
N GLY A 147 53.21 7.52 16.18
CA GLY A 147 54.42 8.12 16.72
C GLY A 147 54.97 9.05 15.61
N ALA A 148 55.52 10.20 16.03
CA ALA A 148 56.10 11.28 15.23
C ALA A 148 56.74 10.92 13.87
N PHE A 149 56.42 11.67 12.81
CA PHE A 149 57.27 12.67 12.14
C PHE A 149 56.49 13.37 11.04
#